data_AF-A0A924XVV7-F1
#
_entry.id   AF-A0A924XVV7-F1
#
_cell.length_a   1.000
_cell.length_b   1.000
_cell.length_c   1.000
_cell.angle_alpha   90.00
_cell.angle_beta   90.00
_cell.angle_gamma   90.00
#
_symmetry.space_group_name_H-M   'P 1'
#
loop_
_entity.id
_entity.type
_entity.pdbx_description
1 polymer ?
#
loop_
_entity_poly.entity_id
_entity_poly.type
_entity_poly.pdbx_seq_one_letter_code
_entity_poly.pdbx_strand_id
1 'polypeptide(L)'
;MPAADRRTFRALKNALTEIGEAVKLLPTEIPTKYPDVDWRGWAGLRDVIAHQYFDIQIDRLRPTITAEVPALLAAVKRELTDRED
;
A
#
# COMPACT_ATOMS: atom_id res chain seq x y z
N MET A 1 9.23 17.51 -15.14
CA MET A 1 9.91 16.93 -13.96
C MET A 1 11.35 16.59 -14.31
N PRO A 2 12.35 16.87 -13.46
CA PRO A 2 13.73 16.49 -13.71
C PRO A 2 13.89 14.95 -13.71
N ALA A 3 14.86 14.45 -14.48
CA ALA A 3 15.09 13.02 -14.70
C ALA A 3 15.35 12.19 -13.41
N ALA A 4 15.71 12.85 -12.30
CA ALA A 4 15.96 12.24 -11.00
C ALA A 4 14.69 11.68 -10.32
N ASP A 5 13.49 12.19 -10.65
CA ASP A 5 12.24 11.80 -9.95
C ASP A 5 11.54 10.58 -10.59
N ARG A 6 11.81 10.30 -11.87
CA ARG A 6 11.11 9.22 -12.61
C ARG A 6 11.48 7.82 -12.11
N ARG A 7 12.71 7.62 -11.61
CA ARG A 7 13.15 6.32 -11.07
C ARG A 7 12.51 6.06 -9.72
N THR A 8 12.56 7.04 -8.81
CA THR A 8 11.93 6.97 -7.48
C THR A 8 10.44 6.71 -7.60
N PHE A 9 9.77 7.45 -8.49
CA PHE A 9 8.36 7.26 -8.75
C PHE A 9 8.02 5.85 -9.24
N ARG A 10 8.81 5.31 -10.19
CA ARG A 10 8.62 3.93 -10.67
C ARG A 10 8.84 2.89 -9.57
N ALA A 11 9.86 3.07 -8.75
CA ALA A 11 10.16 2.17 -7.63
C ALA A 11 9.02 2.18 -6.60
N LEU A 12 8.53 3.36 -6.21
CA LEU A 12 7.40 3.51 -5.31
C LEU A 12 6.15 2.84 -5.88
N LYS A 13 5.87 3.05 -7.16
CA LYS A 13 4.73 2.45 -7.85
C LYS A 13 4.76 0.92 -7.78
N ASN A 14 5.93 0.34 -8.05
CA ASN A 14 6.11 -1.11 -8.01
C ASN A 14 5.92 -1.63 -6.58
N ALA A 15 6.52 -0.98 -5.58
CA ALA A 15 6.38 -1.36 -4.18
C ALA A 15 4.91 -1.34 -3.72
N LEU A 16 4.17 -0.29 -4.04
CA LEU A 16 2.73 -0.20 -3.71
C LEU A 16 1.90 -1.28 -4.44
N THR A 17 2.27 -1.61 -5.67
CA THR A 17 1.60 -2.70 -6.42
C THR A 17 1.84 -4.06 -5.78
N GLU A 18 3.09 -4.35 -5.39
CA GLU A 18 3.47 -5.59 -4.72
C GLU A 18 2.75 -5.75 -3.37
N ILE A 19 2.65 -4.67 -2.59
CA ILE A 19 1.88 -4.66 -1.33
C ILE A 19 0.41 -4.99 -1.59
N GLY A 20 -0.21 -4.36 -2.60
CA GLY A 20 -1.62 -4.63 -2.93
C GLY A 20 -1.88 -6.07 -3.35
N GLU A 21 -0.99 -6.68 -4.14
CA GLU A 21 -1.09 -8.10 -4.50
C GLU A 21 -0.87 -9.01 -3.29
N ALA A 22 0.06 -8.69 -2.39
CA ALA A 22 0.25 -9.44 -1.15
C ALA A 22 -1.00 -9.39 -0.24
N VAL A 23 -1.66 -8.24 -0.15
CA VAL A 23 -2.90 -8.07 0.63
C VAL A 23 -4.02 -8.98 0.12
N LYS A 24 -4.14 -9.18 -1.20
CA LYS A 24 -5.16 -10.09 -1.77
C LYS A 24 -4.97 -11.56 -1.37
N LEU A 25 -3.75 -11.95 -0.98
CA LEU A 25 -3.41 -13.31 -0.58
C LEU A 25 -3.59 -13.55 0.92
N LEU A 26 -3.94 -12.51 1.69
CA LEU A 26 -4.12 -12.66 3.13
C LEU A 26 -5.35 -13.53 3.44
N PRO A 27 -5.26 -14.40 4.47
CA PRO A 27 -6.42 -15.07 5.02
C PRO A 27 -7.47 -14.08 5.50
N THR A 28 -8.76 -14.43 5.41
CA THR A 28 -9.89 -13.54 5.73
C THR A 28 -9.95 -13.10 7.20
N GLU A 29 -9.28 -13.83 8.07
CA GLU A 29 -9.15 -13.54 9.50
C GLU A 29 -8.32 -12.27 9.74
N ILE A 30 -7.34 -11.98 8.88
CA ILE A 30 -6.43 -10.84 9.04
C ILE A 30 -7.18 -9.50 8.84
N PRO A 31 -7.93 -9.29 7.73
CA PRO A 31 -8.75 -8.09 7.60
C PRO A 31 -9.78 -7.90 8.71
N THR A 32 -10.30 -9.01 9.24
CA THR A 32 -11.29 -9.00 10.33
C THR A 32 -10.65 -8.58 11.65
N LYS A 33 -9.41 -9.04 11.92
CA LYS A 33 -8.65 -8.74 13.13
C LYS A 33 -8.16 -7.28 13.19
N TYR A 34 -7.90 -6.65 12.05
CA TYR A 34 -7.36 -5.29 11.95
C TYR A 34 -8.27 -4.37 11.11
N PRO A 35 -9.48 -4.03 11.60
CA PRO A 35 -10.47 -3.28 10.84
C PRO A 35 -10.10 -1.79 10.63
N ASP A 36 -9.03 -1.31 11.28
CA ASP A 36 -8.49 0.04 11.15
C ASP A 36 -7.71 0.28 9.84
N VAL A 37 -7.43 -0.79 9.09
CA VAL A 37 -6.76 -0.73 7.78
C VAL A 37 -7.78 -0.85 6.65
N ASP A 38 -7.66 -0.02 5.62
CA ASP A 38 -8.49 -0.11 4.41
C ASP A 38 -8.03 -1.26 3.48
N TRP A 39 -8.37 -2.49 3.85
CA TRP A 39 -8.00 -3.69 3.08
C TRP A 39 -8.54 -3.69 1.65
N ARG A 40 -9.74 -3.13 1.44
CA ARG A 40 -10.31 -3.02 0.09
C ARG A 40 -9.53 -2.02 -0.76
N GLY A 41 -9.15 -0.87 -0.19
CA GLY A 41 -8.28 0.10 -0.85
C GLY A 41 -6.94 -0.51 -1.24
N TRP A 42 -6.29 -1.23 -0.32
CA TRP A 42 -5.04 -1.93 -0.59
C TRP A 42 -5.15 -3.00 -1.69
N ALA A 43 -6.20 -3.82 -1.66
CA ALA A 43 -6.46 -4.82 -2.70
C ALA A 43 -6.74 -4.16 -4.08
N GLY A 44 -7.38 -2.99 -4.11
CA GLY A 44 -7.66 -2.23 -5.33
C GLY A 44 -6.50 -1.33 -5.79
N LEU A 45 -5.40 -1.24 -5.04
CA LEU A 45 -4.36 -0.24 -5.25
C LEU A 45 -3.68 -0.36 -6.61
N ARG A 46 -3.49 -1.59 -7.11
CA ARG A 46 -2.95 -1.82 -8.46
C ARG A 46 -3.82 -1.20 -9.54
N ASP A 47 -5.14 -1.32 -9.43
CA ASP A 47 -6.06 -0.85 -10.46
C ASP A 47 -6.08 0.68 -10.51
N VAL A 48 -5.99 1.33 -9.34
CA VAL A 48 -5.80 2.78 -9.22
C VAL A 48 -4.47 3.20 -9.83
N ILE A 49 -3.39 2.47 -9.52
CA ILE A 49 -2.03 2.73 -10.00
C ILE A 49 -1.88 2.51 -11.52
N ALA A 50 -2.59 1.55 -12.10
CA ALA A 50 -2.49 1.24 -13.52
C ALA A 50 -3.28 2.23 -14.39
N HIS A 51 -4.46 2.67 -13.94
CA HIS A 51 -5.39 3.43 -14.77
C HIS A 51 -5.26 4.94 -14.65
N GLN A 52 -4.85 5.47 -13.48
CA GLN A 52 -4.87 6.92 -13.25
C GLN A 52 -3.51 7.61 -13.51
N TYR A 53 -2.49 6.87 -13.97
CA TYR A 53 -1.08 7.29 -13.84
C TYR A 53 -0.41 7.95 -15.04
N PHE A 54 -1.16 8.34 -16.07
CA PHE A 54 -0.62 9.29 -17.03
C PHE A 54 -0.53 10.72 -16.46
N ASP A 55 -1.29 11.03 -15.39
CA ASP A 55 -1.43 12.38 -14.84
C ASP A 55 -1.39 12.47 -13.30
N ILE A 56 -1.08 11.37 -12.59
CA ILE A 56 -0.93 11.40 -11.13
C ILE A 56 0.34 12.17 -10.77
N GLN A 57 0.13 13.45 -10.43
CA GLN A 57 1.04 14.26 -9.63
C GLN A 57 1.34 13.48 -8.34
N ILE A 58 2.61 13.36 -7.96
CA ILE A 58 3.09 12.74 -6.71
C ILE A 58 2.25 13.14 -5.48
N ASP A 59 1.66 14.34 -5.50
CA ASP A 59 0.78 14.85 -4.45
C ASP A 59 -0.43 13.95 -4.15
N ARG A 60 -0.97 13.23 -5.14
CA ARG A 60 -2.06 12.27 -4.90
C ARG A 60 -1.61 11.01 -4.18
N LEU A 61 -0.34 10.63 -4.32
CA LEU A 61 0.25 9.51 -3.59
C LEU A 61 0.68 9.88 -2.17
N ARG A 62 0.89 11.16 -1.91
CA ARG A 62 1.42 11.63 -0.65
C ARG A 62 0.61 11.12 0.56
N PRO A 63 -0.74 11.16 0.59
CA PRO A 63 -1.52 10.61 1.70
C PRO A 63 -1.27 9.11 1.91
N THR A 64 -1.26 8.31 0.83
CA THR A 64 -0.96 6.88 0.90
C THR A 64 0.42 6.62 1.51
N ILE A 65 1.44 7.36 1.07
CA ILE A 65 2.80 7.20 1.60
C ILE A 65 2.89 7.65 3.07
N THR A 66 2.29 8.78 3.41
CA THR A 66 2.52 9.43 4.71
C THR A 66 1.59 8.94 5.82
N ALA A 67 0.44 8.33 5.48
CA ALA A 67 -0.57 7.92 6.45
C ALA A 67 -0.92 6.44 6.32
N GLU A 68 -1.27 5.97 5.11
CA GLU A 68 -1.79 4.61 4.92
C GLU A 68 -0.69 3.55 5.04
N VAL A 69 0.49 3.78 4.46
CA VAL A 69 1.64 2.86 4.58
C VAL A 69 2.05 2.67 6.05
N PRO A 70 2.23 3.73 6.87
CA PRO A 70 2.49 3.57 8.30
C PRO A 70 1.39 2.79 9.05
N ALA A 71 0.12 3.04 8.75
CA ALA A 71 -0.99 2.33 9.37
C ALA A 71 -0.97 0.83 9.04
N LEU A 72 -0.77 0.48 7.76
CA LEU A 72 -0.61 -0.91 7.33
C LEU A 72 0.60 -1.57 8.02
N LEU A 73 1.74 -0.88 8.07
CA LEU A 73 2.95 -1.39 8.72
C LEU A 73 2.73 -1.65 10.22
N ALA A 74 1.97 -0.80 10.90
CA ALA A 74 1.63 -1.01 12.30
C ALA A 74 0.78 -2.28 12.49
N ALA A 75 -0.23 -2.51 11.63
CA ALA A 75 -1.03 -3.73 11.67
C ALA A 75 -0.18 -4.99 11.42
N VAL A 76 0.72 -4.96 10.43
CA VAL A 76 1.65 -6.07 10.15
C VAL A 76 2.55 -6.36 11.35
N LYS A 77 3.08 -5.32 12.01
CA LYS A 77 3.91 -5.49 13.20
C LYS A 77 3.14 -6.13 14.35
N ARG A 78 1.92 -5.67 14.63
CA ARG A 78 1.05 -6.28 15.64
C ARG A 78 0.82 -7.76 15.35
N GLU A 79 0.55 -8.10 14.10
CA GLU A 79 0.31 -9.50 13.71
C GLU A 79 1.54 -10.39 13.87
N LEU A 80 2.73 -9.88 13.59
CA LEU A 80 3.96 -10.65 13.76
C LEU A 80 4.29 -10.84 15.25
N THR A 81 4.10 -9.81 16.08
CA THR A 81 4.30 -9.92 17.53
C THR A 81 3.32 -10.89 18.17
N ASP A 82 2.03 -10.83 17.82
CA ASP A 82 1.00 -11.75 18.34
C ASP A 82 1.24 -13.23 17.99
N ARG A 83 2.11 -13.53 17.01
CA ARG A 83 2.47 -14.89 16.59
C ARG A 83 3.77 -15.40 17.20
N GLU A 84 4.57 -14.52 17.79
CA GLU A 84 5.82 -14.86 18.48
C GLU A 84 5.58 -15.21 19.97
N ASP A 85 4.36 -14.98 20.47
CA ASP A 85 3.84 -15.42 21.78
C ASP A 85 3.03 -16.73 21.68
#